data_AF-A0A432W4X6-F1
#
_entry.id   AF-A0A432W4X6-F1
#
_cell.length_a   1.000
_cell.length_b   1.000
_cell.length_c   1.000
_cell.angle_alpha   90.00
_cell.angle_beta   90.00
_cell.angle_gamma   90.00
#
_symmetry.space_group_name_H-M   'P 1'
#
loop_
_entity.id
_entity.type
_entity.pdbx_description
1 polymer ?
#
loop_
_entity_poly.entity_id
_entity_poly.type
_entity_poly.pdbx_seq_one_letter_code
_entity_poly.pdbx_strand_id
1 'polypeptide(L)'
;MTEEFEIIAKLFANLEAARAEPFPNQRKQLLAPTNKCVYVVIDPDGAVLHVGQTPRGKGGLYQRLRNHLQGQSSFVRAYFAGDGSQLRSGHSFKYIEVEDSRLRALLESYTVGRLGPAHLGVG
;
A
#
# COMPACT_ATOMS: atom_id res chain seq x y z
N MET A 1 -25.13 9.52 -8.67
CA MET A 1 -23.90 9.02 -8.05
C MET A 1 -24.30 8.41 -6.72
N THR A 2 -23.82 7.21 -6.36
CA THR A 2 -24.24 6.56 -5.09
C THR A 2 -23.42 7.11 -3.93
N GLU A 3 -24.00 7.15 -2.73
CA GLU A 3 -23.32 7.59 -1.50
C GLU A 3 -22.00 6.84 -1.25
N GLU A 4 -21.97 5.54 -1.54
CA GLU A 4 -20.77 4.71 -1.44
C GLU A 4 -19.65 5.19 -2.37
N PHE A 5 -19.98 5.60 -3.59
CA PHE A 5 -18.98 6.14 -4.51
C PHE A 5 -18.38 7.45 -4.00
N GLU A 6 -19.19 8.34 -3.43
CA GLU A 6 -18.71 9.61 -2.86
C GLU A 6 -17.76 9.37 -1.68
N ILE A 7 -18.07 8.38 -0.83
CA ILE A 7 -17.18 7.93 0.25
C ILE A 7 -15.85 7.44 -0.33
N ILE A 8 -15.87 6.57 -1.33
CA ILE A 8 -14.65 6.03 -1.95
C ILE A 8 -13.83 7.13 -2.63
N ALA A 9 -14.47 8.07 -3.33
CA ALA A 9 -13.81 9.20 -3.96
C ALA A 9 -13.11 10.10 -2.92
N LYS A 10 -13.77 10.37 -1.79
CA LYS A 10 -13.19 11.13 -0.68
C LYS A 10 -12.02 10.39 -0.03
N LEU A 11 -12.15 9.09 0.22
CA LEU A 11 -11.08 8.26 0.75
C LEU A 11 -9.88 8.22 -0.20
N PHE A 12 -10.12 8.11 -1.50
CA PHE A 12 -9.08 8.18 -2.52
C PHE A 12 -8.35 9.53 -2.50
N ALA A 13 -9.08 10.64 -2.46
CA ALA A 13 -8.47 11.97 -2.37
C ALA A 13 -7.59 12.11 -1.11
N ASN A 14 -8.05 11.56 0.03
CA ASN A 14 -7.26 11.53 1.26
C ASN A 14 -5.99 10.67 1.11
N LEU A 15 -6.07 9.52 0.43
CA LEU A 15 -4.92 8.67 0.16
C LEU A 15 -3.90 9.33 -0.75
N GLU A 16 -4.36 10.05 -1.78
CA GLU A 16 -3.50 10.77 -2.71
C GLU A 16 -2.76 11.92 -2.01
N ALA A 17 -3.48 12.67 -1.17
CA ALA A 17 -2.95 13.77 -0.36
C ALA A 17 -2.09 13.32 0.84
N ALA A 18 -2.16 12.04 1.22
CA ALA A 18 -1.37 11.51 2.32
C ALA A 18 0.13 11.66 2.05
N ARG A 19 0.88 11.95 3.11
CA ARG A 19 2.33 12.03 3.07
C ARG A 19 2.92 10.67 2.70
N ALA A 20 3.90 10.66 1.80
CA ALA A 20 4.70 9.49 1.52
C ALA A 20 5.77 9.31 2.61
N GLU A 21 5.82 8.12 3.19
CA GLU A 21 6.81 7.73 4.18
C GLU A 21 7.86 6.82 3.54
N PRO A 22 9.15 7.07 3.74
CA PRO A 22 10.20 6.23 3.16
C PRO A 22 10.26 4.87 3.86
N PHE A 23 10.67 3.84 3.13
CA PHE A 23 11.08 2.60 3.79
C PHE A 23 12.36 2.84 4.60
N PRO A 24 12.46 2.25 5.81
CA PRO A 24 13.61 2.46 6.67
C PRO A 24 14.85 1.75 6.11
N ASN A 25 16.01 2.40 6.24
CA ASN A 25 17.31 1.74 6.05
C ASN A 25 17.42 0.47 6.90
N GLN A 26 18.33 -0.43 6.53
CA GLN A 26 18.55 -1.66 7.28
C GLN A 26 18.78 -1.37 8.77
N ARG A 27 18.19 -2.19 9.64
CA ARG A 27 18.23 -2.08 11.12
C ARG A 27 17.48 -0.88 11.72
N LYS A 28 16.91 0.03 10.91
CA LYS A 28 15.98 1.06 11.41
C LYS A 28 14.56 0.51 11.51
N GLN A 29 13.79 1.09 12.43
CA GLN A 29 12.39 0.70 12.64
C GLN A 29 11.51 1.14 11.48
N LEU A 30 10.61 0.25 11.06
CA LEU A 30 9.52 0.59 10.15
C LEU A 30 8.43 1.34 10.92
N LEU A 31 8.19 2.59 10.53
CA LEU A 31 7.13 3.42 11.08
C LEU A 31 5.87 3.24 10.24
N ALA A 32 4.99 2.34 10.68
CA ALA A 32 3.69 2.11 10.06
C ALA A 32 2.69 1.69 11.15
N PRO A 33 1.40 2.05 11.03
CA PRO A 33 0.40 1.65 11.99
C PRO A 33 0.14 0.14 11.95
N THR A 34 -0.37 -0.37 13.06
CA THR A 34 -0.90 -1.73 13.17
C THR A 34 -2.39 -1.82 12.78
N ASN A 35 -2.98 -0.69 12.36
CA ASN A 35 -4.38 -0.58 11.97
C ASN A 35 -4.60 -1.11 10.54
N LYS A 36 -5.87 -1.25 10.16
CA LYS A 36 -6.22 -1.70 8.81
C LYS A 36 -6.22 -0.53 7.84
N CYS A 37 -5.58 -0.71 6.69
CA CYS A 37 -5.32 0.36 5.73
C CYS A 37 -5.55 -0.08 4.29
N VAL A 38 -5.71 0.91 3.42
CA VAL A 38 -5.28 0.82 2.02
C VAL A 38 -3.98 1.61 1.89
N TYR A 39 -3.03 1.08 1.12
CA TYR A 39 -1.72 1.67 0.94
C TYR A 39 -1.26 1.59 -0.52
N VAL A 40 -0.33 2.47 -0.87
CA VAL A 40 0.37 2.47 -2.15
C VAL A 40 1.88 2.46 -1.93
N VAL A 41 2.61 1.76 -2.78
CA VAL A 41 4.08 1.78 -2.84
C VAL A 41 4.49 2.55 -4.09
N ILE A 42 5.43 3.46 -3.92
CA ILE A 42 5.85 4.43 -4.92
C ILE A 42 7.37 4.28 -5.12
N ASP A 43 7.81 4.32 -6.38
CA ASP A 43 9.23 4.32 -6.72
C ASP A 43 9.89 5.70 -6.49
N PRO A 44 11.23 5.80 -6.64
CA PRO A 44 11.93 7.06 -6.49
C PRO A 44 11.53 8.16 -7.50
N ASP A 45 10.99 7.77 -8.65
CA ASP A 45 10.56 8.67 -9.72
C ASP A 45 9.09 9.13 -9.55
N GLY A 46 8.40 8.62 -8.53
CA GLY A 46 7.03 8.97 -8.18
C GLY A 46 5.96 8.08 -8.82
N ALA A 47 6.34 7.03 -9.56
CA ALA A 47 5.38 6.11 -10.15
C ALA A 47 4.84 5.11 -9.11
N VAL A 48 3.56 4.78 -9.24
CA VAL A 48 2.90 3.81 -8.34
C VAL A 48 3.27 2.40 -8.80
N LEU A 49 3.96 1.65 -7.94
CA LEU A 49 4.35 0.28 -8.23
C LEU A 49 3.28 -0.72 -7.81
N HIS A 50 2.63 -0.46 -6.67
CA HIS A 50 1.70 -1.39 -6.07
C HIS A 50 0.65 -0.66 -5.23
N VAL A 51 -0.60 -1.09 -5.37
CA VAL A 51 -1.70 -0.76 -4.46
C VAL A 51 -2.05 -2.03 -3.72
N GLY A 52 -2.23 -1.93 -2.41
CA GLY A 52 -2.71 -3.06 -1.61
C GLY A 52 -3.55 -2.61 -0.43
N GLN A 53 -4.30 -3.56 0.14
CA GLN A 53 -4.92 -3.37 1.44
C GLN A 53 -4.34 -4.31 2.50
N THR A 54 -4.69 -4.05 3.74
CA THR A 54 -4.51 -5.01 4.84
C THR A 54 -5.78 -5.86 5.00
N PRO A 55 -5.70 -7.18 4.81
CA PRO A 55 -6.83 -8.09 5.07
C PRO A 55 -7.08 -8.24 6.59
N ARG A 56 -7.91 -9.19 7.01
CA ARG A 56 -8.34 -9.43 8.42
C ARG A 56 -7.20 -9.75 9.43
N GLY A 57 -5.93 -9.65 9.05
CA GLY A 57 -4.79 -9.94 9.90
C GLY A 57 -4.60 -8.92 11.03
N LYS A 58 -4.09 -9.36 12.18
CA LYS A 58 -3.95 -8.56 13.41
C LYS A 58 -2.83 -7.51 13.38
N GLY A 59 -1.86 -7.64 12.46
CA GLY A 59 -0.67 -6.78 12.41
C GLY A 59 -0.75 -5.60 11.43
N GLY A 60 -1.91 -5.40 10.79
CA GLY A 60 -2.19 -4.26 9.93
C GLY A 60 -1.13 -3.98 8.87
N LEU A 61 -0.90 -2.69 8.61
CA LEU A 61 0.04 -2.23 7.60
C LEU A 61 1.49 -2.55 7.96
N TYR A 62 1.85 -2.40 9.23
CA TYR A 62 3.19 -2.75 9.72
C TYR A 62 3.58 -4.17 9.32
N GLN A 63 2.71 -5.16 9.57
CA GLN A 63 3.00 -6.54 9.19
C GLN A 63 3.07 -6.73 7.67
N ARG A 64 2.16 -6.09 6.91
CA ARG A 64 2.14 -6.21 5.45
C ARG A 64 3.41 -5.65 4.81
N LEU A 65 3.83 -4.46 5.22
CA LEU A 65 5.08 -3.85 4.75
C LEU A 65 6.31 -4.62 5.23
N ARG A 66 6.30 -5.18 6.44
CA ARG A 66 7.37 -6.07 6.90
C ARG A 66 7.50 -7.31 6.02
N ASN A 67 6.38 -7.91 5.60
CA ASN A 67 6.39 -9.04 4.67
C ASN A 67 6.98 -8.64 3.31
N HIS A 68 6.67 -7.45 2.80
CA HIS A 68 7.32 -6.92 1.58
C HIS A 68 8.83 -6.83 1.77
N LEU A 69 9.29 -6.23 2.87
CA LEU A 69 10.72 -6.08 3.16
C LEU A 69 11.45 -7.44 3.35
N GLN A 70 10.72 -8.51 3.64
CA GLN A 70 11.23 -9.87 3.77
C GLN A 70 11.08 -10.71 2.49
N GLY A 71 10.60 -10.13 1.38
CA GLY A 71 10.40 -10.88 0.13
C GLY A 71 9.20 -11.82 0.13
N GLN A 72 8.30 -11.68 1.11
CA GLN A 72 7.19 -12.61 1.35
C GLN A 72 5.89 -12.21 0.66
N SER A 73 5.88 -11.15 -0.14
CA SER A 73 4.70 -10.75 -0.92
C SER A 73 4.83 -11.11 -2.39
N SER A 74 3.67 -11.37 -3.00
CA SER A 74 3.54 -11.55 -4.45
C SER A 74 4.14 -10.38 -5.22
N PHE A 75 3.84 -9.14 -4.79
CA PHE A 75 4.42 -7.92 -5.34
C PHE A 75 5.95 -7.95 -5.36
N VAL A 76 6.61 -8.20 -4.24
CA VAL A 76 8.07 -8.17 -4.18
C VAL A 76 8.69 -9.35 -4.94
N ARG A 77 8.03 -10.51 -4.97
CA ARG A 77 8.45 -11.65 -5.78
C ARG A 77 8.40 -11.34 -7.28
N ALA A 78 7.33 -10.70 -7.75
CA ALA A 78 7.15 -10.37 -9.15
C ALA A 78 8.03 -9.19 -9.59
N TYR A 79 8.07 -8.13 -8.80
CA TYR A 79 8.70 -6.86 -9.19
C TYR A 79 10.18 -6.77 -8.82
N PHE A 80 10.59 -7.39 -7.71
CA PHE A 80 11.97 -7.33 -7.20
C PHE A 80 12.64 -8.72 -7.13
N ALA A 81 12.12 -9.72 -7.86
CA ALA A 81 12.63 -11.10 -7.83
C ALA A 81 12.74 -11.70 -6.41
N GLY A 82 11.89 -11.25 -5.49
CA GLY A 82 11.88 -11.69 -4.08
C GLY A 82 12.82 -10.90 -3.17
N ASP A 83 13.62 -9.96 -3.70
CA ASP A 83 14.50 -9.13 -2.89
C ASP A 83 13.78 -7.88 -2.35
N GLY A 84 13.21 -8.03 -1.15
CA GLY A 84 12.55 -6.92 -0.42
C GLY A 84 13.51 -5.84 0.07
N SER A 85 14.84 -6.02 -0.04
CA SER A 85 15.80 -4.99 0.35
C SER A 85 15.75 -3.78 -0.60
N GLN A 86 15.40 -4.00 -1.88
CA GLN A 86 15.32 -2.97 -2.91
C GLN A 86 14.31 -1.86 -2.60
N LEU A 87 13.28 -2.14 -1.79
CA LEU A 87 12.34 -1.13 -1.30
C LEU A 87 13.04 -0.03 -0.48
N ARG A 88 14.24 -0.28 0.04
CA ARG A 88 15.01 0.72 0.79
C ARG A 88 15.76 1.69 -0.11
N SER A 89 15.84 1.41 -1.41
CA SER A 89 16.55 2.22 -2.40
C SER A 89 15.67 3.38 -2.90
N GLY A 90 15.20 4.23 -1.97
CA GLY A 90 14.43 5.44 -2.29
C GLY A 90 12.93 5.25 -2.49
N HIS A 91 12.41 4.02 -2.38
CA HIS A 91 10.96 3.80 -2.46
C HIS A 91 10.25 4.33 -1.20
N SER A 92 8.98 4.64 -1.36
CA SER A 92 8.13 5.15 -0.29
C SER A 92 6.75 4.50 -0.32
N PHE A 93 5.96 4.75 0.71
CA PHE A 93 4.57 4.30 0.78
C PHE A 93 3.66 5.39 1.33
N LYS A 94 2.41 5.42 0.86
CA LYS A 94 1.33 6.22 1.46
C LYS A 94 0.26 5.28 1.96
N TYR A 95 -0.52 5.70 2.95
CA TYR A 95 -1.62 4.90 3.45
C TYR A 95 -2.72 5.77 4.04
N ILE A 96 -3.92 5.20 4.13
CA ILE A 96 -5.00 5.70 4.98
C ILE A 96 -5.64 4.55 5.74
N GLU A 97 -6.02 4.82 6.98
CA GLU A 97 -6.73 3.86 7.82
C GLU A 97 -8.21 3.80 7.42
N VAL A 98 -8.71 2.58 7.26
CA VAL A 98 -10.10 2.32 6.89
C VAL A 98 -10.50 1.04 7.60
N GLU A 99 -11.36 1.12 8.61
CA GLU A 99 -11.72 -0.05 9.43
C GLU A 99 -12.73 -0.99 8.75
N ASP A 100 -13.62 -0.43 7.92
CA ASP A 100 -14.59 -1.20 7.17
C ASP A 100 -13.92 -2.01 6.04
N SER A 101 -14.15 -3.32 6.01
CA SER A 101 -13.52 -4.21 5.03
C SER A 101 -14.05 -4.04 3.61
N ARG A 102 -15.32 -3.67 3.46
CA ARG A 102 -15.93 -3.44 2.15
C ARG A 102 -15.36 -2.15 1.55
N LEU A 103 -15.29 -1.09 2.34
CA LEU A 103 -14.69 0.17 1.90
C LEU A 103 -13.21 0.01 1.56
N ARG A 104 -12.44 -0.78 2.31
CA ARG A 104 -11.04 -1.09 1.93
C ARG A 104 -10.94 -1.77 0.56
N ALA A 105 -11.73 -2.80 0.31
CA ALA A 105 -11.69 -3.55 -0.95
C ALA A 105 -12.13 -2.69 -2.15
N LEU A 106 -13.16 -1.88 -1.97
CA LEU A 106 -13.62 -0.93 -2.98
C LEU A 106 -12.60 0.16 -3.25
N LEU A 107 -11.99 0.73 -2.20
CA LEU A 107 -10.97 1.75 -2.32
C LEU A 107 -9.71 1.21 -3.00
N GLU A 108 -9.26 0.01 -2.65
CA GLU A 108 -8.14 -0.66 -3.32
C GLU A 108 -8.42 -0.81 -4.82
N SER A 109 -9.58 -1.35 -5.17
CA SER A 109 -9.99 -1.54 -6.58
C SER A 109 -10.07 -0.21 -7.33
N TYR A 110 -10.66 0.81 -6.73
CA TYR A 110 -10.76 2.16 -7.30
C TYR A 110 -9.37 2.79 -7.48
N THR A 111 -8.49 2.65 -6.49
CA THR A 111 -7.13 3.18 -6.52
C THR A 111 -6.29 2.50 -7.59
N VAL A 112 -6.43 1.17 -7.76
CA VAL A 112 -5.80 0.42 -8.87
C VAL A 112 -6.24 0.99 -10.22
N GLY A 113 -7.55 1.18 -10.42
CA GLY A 113 -8.08 1.71 -11.69
C GLY A 113 -7.69 3.16 -11.97
N ARG A 114 -7.49 3.98 -10.93
CA ARG A 114 -7.13 5.40 -11.07
C ARG A 114 -5.64 5.64 -11.25
N LEU A 115 -4.80 4.89 -10.52
CA LEU A 115 -3.35 5.13 -10.49
C LEU A 115 -2.56 4.20 -11.42
N GLY A 116 -3.15 3.09 -11.89
CA GLY A 116 -2.53 2.19 -12.85
C GLY A 116 -1.18 1.63 -12.36
N PRO A 117 -1.13 0.91 -11.23
CA PRO A 117 0.13 0.44 -10.68
C PRO A 117 0.84 -0.54 -11.61
N ALA A 118 2.17 -0.50 -11.61
CA ALA A 118 2.99 -1.40 -12.43
C ALA A 118 2.73 -2.89 -12.12
N HIS A 119 2.39 -3.22 -10.86
CA HIS A 119 2.00 -4.56 -10.45
C HIS A 119 0.51 -4.63 -10.08
N LEU A 120 -0.26 -5.31 -10.94
CA LEU A 120 -1.66 -5.69 -10.71
C LEU A 120 -1.72 -7.02 -9.94
N GLY A 121 -1.41 -6.95 -8.65
CA GLY A 121 -1.45 -8.11 -7.76
C GLY A 121 -2.85 -8.44 -7.28
N VAL A 122 -3.54 -9.38 -7.93
CA VAL A 122 -4.71 -10.08 -7.37
C VAL A 122 -4.23 -11.17 -6.40
N GLY A 123 -4.08 -10.84 -5.11
CA GLY A 123 -3.72 -11.83 -4.06
C GLY A 123 -3.20 -11.25 -2.75
#